data_AF-E9I7X1-F1
#
_entry.id   AF-E9I7X1-F1
#
_cell.length_a   1.000
_cell.length_b   1.000
_cell.length_c   1.000
_cell.angle_alpha   90.00
_cell.angle_beta   90.00
_cell.angle_gamma   90.00
#
_symmetry.space_group_name_H-M   'P 1'
#
loop_
_entity.id
_entity.type
_entity.pdbx_description
1 polymer ?
#
loop_
_entity_poly.entity_id
_entity_poly.type
_entity_poly.pdbx_seq_one_letter_code
_entity_poly.pdbx_strand_id
1 'polypeptide(L)'
;MVAAHYDQPFGNSSALPAYYCARMAKEAGASRMLAGDGGDELYGGNSRYAKQRIFGLWQLLPSGLRTGLLEPMFMSDWAARTPGLKKAHSYVEQARVGMPARLQMYNLLLHLGVPDVLTPAFLQEVDTQGPAKHQQAVWSSIGPASELNTTLAFDWRYTLGESDLPKVRETTSLAGVSVGFPMLDNGLLDFSLRLPDDFKLK
;
A
#
# COMPACT_ATOMS: atom_id res chain seq x y z
N MET A 1 3.78 -3.71 -26.41
CA MET A 1 4.49 -4.15 -25.19
C MET A 1 3.71 -3.65 -23.98
N VAL A 2 3.59 -4.42 -22.89
CA VAL A 2 2.83 -4.01 -21.69
C VAL A 2 3.29 -2.65 -21.16
N ALA A 3 4.60 -2.42 -21.09
CA ALA A 3 5.17 -1.14 -20.63
C ALA A 3 4.80 0.07 -21.51
N ALA A 4 4.57 -0.13 -22.81
CA ALA A 4 4.21 0.93 -23.75
C ALA A 4 2.70 1.17 -23.85
N HIS A 5 1.89 0.43 -23.07
CA HIS A 5 0.43 0.56 -23.09
C HIS A 5 -0.08 1.55 -22.03
N TYR A 6 0.75 1.91 -21.05
CA TYR A 6 0.39 2.89 -20.03
C TYR A 6 0.81 4.30 -20.47
N ASP A 7 -0.02 5.29 -20.20
CA ASP A 7 0.25 6.70 -20.50
C ASP A 7 1.31 7.33 -19.58
N GLN A 8 1.76 6.60 -18.56
CA GLN A 8 2.75 7.04 -17.59
C GLN A 8 3.68 5.88 -17.19
N PRO A 9 4.87 6.16 -16.62
CA PRO A 9 5.70 5.12 -16.01
C PRO A 9 4.89 4.32 -14.98
N PHE A 10 4.72 3.03 -15.22
CA PHE A 10 3.87 2.17 -14.40
C PHE A 10 4.62 0.94 -13.91
N GLY A 11 5.05 0.99 -12.66
CA GLY A 11 5.96 0.02 -12.03
C GLY A 11 5.28 -1.11 -11.26
N ASN A 12 4.10 -1.60 -11.69
CA ASN A 12 3.45 -2.73 -11.02
C ASN A 12 3.89 -4.06 -11.64
N SER A 13 4.67 -4.86 -10.90
CA SER A 13 5.25 -6.12 -11.38
C SER A 13 4.20 -7.17 -11.75
N SER A 14 2.98 -7.06 -11.25
CA SER A 14 1.88 -7.97 -11.57
C SER A 14 1.13 -7.63 -12.87
N ALA A 15 1.46 -6.50 -13.52
CA ALA A 15 0.84 -6.13 -14.80
C ALA A 15 1.12 -7.14 -15.92
N LEU A 16 2.36 -7.65 -16.03
CA LEU A 16 2.70 -8.62 -17.07
C LEU A 16 1.96 -9.96 -16.88
N PRO A 17 1.95 -10.58 -15.68
CA PRO A 17 1.10 -11.73 -15.40
C PRO A 17 -0.39 -11.47 -15.65
N ALA A 18 -0.91 -10.31 -15.24
CA ALA A 18 -2.32 -9.95 -15.46
C ALA A 18 -2.69 -9.90 -16.94
N TYR A 19 -1.81 -9.33 -17.79
CA TYR A 19 -1.99 -9.34 -19.24
C TYR A 19 -2.03 -10.76 -19.80
N TYR A 20 -1.13 -11.65 -19.39
CA TYR A 20 -1.15 -13.04 -19.86
C TYR A 20 -2.40 -13.79 -19.41
N CYS A 21 -2.87 -13.56 -18.18
CA CYS A 21 -4.13 -14.11 -17.70
C CYS A 21 -5.31 -13.64 -18.57
N ALA A 22 -5.38 -12.33 -18.85
CA ALA A 22 -6.42 -11.76 -19.71
C ALA A 22 -6.35 -12.29 -21.15
N ARG A 23 -5.14 -12.43 -21.71
CA ARG A 23 -4.93 -13.01 -23.04
C ARG A 23 -5.38 -14.47 -23.10
N MET A 24 -5.06 -15.26 -22.09
CA MET A 24 -5.52 -16.65 -22.00
C MET A 24 -7.05 -16.74 -21.90
N ALA A 25 -7.68 -15.84 -21.12
CA ALA A 25 -9.14 -15.77 -21.05
C ALA A 25 -9.75 -15.40 -22.41
N LYS A 26 -9.14 -14.47 -23.15
CA LYS A 26 -9.55 -14.12 -24.52
C LYS A 26 -9.47 -15.30 -25.47
N GLU A 27 -8.35 -16.03 -25.44
CA GLU A 27 -8.10 -17.22 -26.25
C GLU A 27 -9.10 -18.35 -25.93
N ALA A 28 -9.55 -18.43 -24.67
CA ALA A 28 -10.62 -19.32 -24.23
C ALA A 28 -12.03 -18.83 -24.59
N GLY A 29 -12.17 -17.71 -25.29
CA GLY A 29 -13.45 -17.17 -25.76
C GLY A 29 -14.15 -16.19 -24.80
N ALA A 30 -13.51 -15.78 -23.71
CA ALA A 30 -14.08 -14.79 -22.80
C ALA A 30 -14.07 -13.39 -23.43
N SER A 31 -15.19 -12.69 -23.34
CA SER A 31 -15.32 -11.27 -23.71
C SER A 31 -15.28 -10.32 -22.51
N ARG A 32 -15.47 -10.86 -21.30
CA ARG A 32 -15.49 -10.13 -20.04
C ARG A 32 -14.87 -10.93 -18.91
N MET A 33 -14.12 -10.25 -18.04
CA MET A 33 -13.59 -10.76 -16.78
C MET A 33 -14.14 -9.96 -15.60
N LEU A 34 -14.21 -10.60 -14.43
CA LEU A 34 -14.56 -9.95 -13.17
C LEU A 34 -13.34 -9.99 -12.26
N ALA A 35 -12.83 -8.82 -11.91
CA ALA A 35 -11.67 -8.66 -11.06
C ALA A 35 -12.08 -8.54 -9.59
N GLY A 36 -11.23 -9.04 -8.70
CA GLY A 36 -11.45 -9.05 -7.25
C GLY A 36 -10.92 -7.82 -6.52
N ASP A 37 -10.25 -6.90 -7.22
CA ASP A 37 -9.67 -5.69 -6.64
C ASP A 37 -10.76 -4.86 -5.92
N GLY A 38 -10.43 -4.35 -4.73
CA GLY A 38 -11.39 -3.74 -3.81
C GLY A 38 -11.82 -4.66 -2.67
N GLY A 39 -11.66 -5.99 -2.77
CA GLY A 39 -11.97 -6.89 -1.66
C GLY A 39 -11.12 -6.61 -0.42
N ASP A 40 -9.80 -6.60 -0.57
CA ASP A 40 -8.86 -6.36 0.52
C ASP A 40 -9.00 -4.94 1.07
N GLU A 41 -9.16 -3.96 0.20
CA GLU A 41 -9.24 -2.54 0.53
C GLU A 41 -10.56 -2.16 1.19
N LEU A 42 -11.67 -2.84 0.89
CA LEU A 42 -12.95 -2.62 1.56
C LEU A 42 -13.05 -3.38 2.89
N TYR A 43 -12.48 -4.58 2.97
CA TYR A 43 -12.76 -5.50 4.08
C TYR A 43 -11.55 -5.88 4.93
N GLY A 44 -10.37 -5.31 4.69
CA GLY A 44 -9.18 -5.58 5.51
C GLY A 44 -8.52 -6.93 5.23
N GLY A 45 -8.65 -7.46 4.01
CA GLY A 45 -8.17 -8.81 3.65
C GLY A 45 -6.65 -8.97 3.54
N ASN A 46 -5.89 -7.86 3.52
CA ASN A 46 -4.43 -7.91 3.42
C ASN A 46 -3.75 -8.05 4.80
N SER A 47 -2.81 -8.99 4.92
CA SER A 47 -2.03 -9.20 6.16
C SER A 47 -1.29 -7.94 6.68
N ARG A 48 -1.06 -6.94 5.83
CA ARG A 48 -0.48 -5.66 6.24
C ARG A 48 -1.34 -4.93 7.27
N TYR A 49 -2.66 -5.04 7.20
CA TYR A 49 -3.56 -4.37 8.14
C TYR A 49 -3.42 -4.94 9.57
N ALA A 50 -3.30 -6.27 9.68
CA ALA A 50 -2.99 -6.93 10.95
C ALA A 50 -1.68 -6.42 11.55
N LYS A 51 -0.63 -6.29 10.74
CA LYS A 51 0.65 -5.74 11.18
C LYS A 51 0.53 -4.30 11.64
N GLN A 52 -0.21 -3.46 10.90
CA GLN A 52 -0.43 -2.07 11.30
C GLN A 52 -1.17 -1.95 12.63
N ARG A 53 -2.20 -2.77 12.88
CA ARG A 53 -2.88 -2.81 14.18
C ARG A 53 -1.92 -3.08 15.33
N ILE A 54 -0.97 -4.01 15.15
CA ILE A 54 0.06 -4.31 16.17
C ILE A 54 0.97 -3.10 16.35
N PHE A 55 1.45 -2.48 15.27
CA PHE A 55 2.28 -1.27 15.35
C PHE A 55 1.54 -0.05 15.93
N GLY A 56 0.21 0.02 15.80
CA GLY A 56 -0.63 1.05 16.41
C GLY A 56 -0.56 1.02 17.94
N LEU A 57 -0.40 -0.17 18.54
CA LEU A 57 -0.23 -0.33 19.99
C LEU A 57 1.00 0.41 20.52
N TRP A 58 2.02 0.60 19.68
CA TRP A 58 3.18 1.41 20.05
C TRP A 58 2.80 2.85 20.38
N GLN A 59 1.90 3.47 19.61
CA GLN A 59 1.50 4.85 19.83
C GLN A 59 0.72 5.05 21.14
N LEU A 60 0.17 3.97 21.72
CA LEU A 60 -0.48 3.99 23.03
C LEU A 60 0.53 4.07 24.19
N LEU A 61 1.80 3.73 23.97
CA LEU A 61 2.83 3.81 25.00
C LEU A 61 3.21 5.26 25.30
N PRO A 62 3.37 5.64 26.59
CA PRO A 62 3.84 6.96 26.98
C PRO A 62 5.15 7.32 26.28
N SER A 63 5.29 8.58 25.86
CA SER A 63 6.45 9.06 25.11
C SER A 63 7.77 8.75 25.81
N GLY A 64 7.87 8.97 27.13
CA GLY A 64 9.08 8.69 27.91
C GLY A 64 9.50 7.21 27.89
N LEU A 65 8.56 6.27 27.82
CA LEU A 65 8.88 4.85 27.68
C LEU A 65 9.37 4.52 26.26
N ARG A 66 8.72 5.09 25.24
CA ARG A 66 9.12 4.89 23.84
C ARG A 66 10.49 5.46 23.55
N THR A 67 10.66 6.77 23.70
CA THR A 67 11.86 7.48 23.27
C THR A 67 12.99 7.41 24.30
N GLY A 68 12.65 7.26 25.59
CA GLY A 68 13.63 7.24 26.67
C GLY A 68 14.21 5.87 27.00
N LEU A 69 13.47 4.78 26.73
CA LEU A 69 13.90 3.42 27.09
C LEU A 69 13.91 2.48 25.89
N LEU A 70 12.76 2.30 25.22
CA LEU A 70 12.60 1.25 24.23
C LEU A 70 13.35 1.55 22.92
N GLU A 71 13.29 2.78 22.42
CA GLU A 71 14.05 3.18 21.23
C GLU A 71 15.57 3.06 21.45
N PRO A 72 16.19 3.62 22.50
CA PRO A 72 17.63 3.46 22.74
C PRO A 72 18.06 2.00 22.95
N MET A 73 17.21 1.19 23.60
CA MET A 73 17.52 -0.22 23.87
C MET A 73 17.50 -1.06 22.59
N PHE A 74 16.46 -0.89 21.76
CA PHE A 74 16.23 -1.75 20.60
C PHE A 74 16.75 -1.19 19.27
N MET A 75 17.07 0.10 19.15
CA MET A 75 17.70 0.71 17.96
C MET A 75 19.23 0.71 18.02
N SER A 76 19.81 -0.24 18.76
CA SER A 76 21.26 -0.45 18.80
C SER A 76 21.70 -1.47 17.74
N ASP A 77 22.89 -1.27 17.16
CA ASP A 77 23.50 -2.22 16.21
C ASP A 77 23.63 -3.63 16.79
N TRP A 78 23.82 -3.71 18.11
CA TRP A 78 23.85 -4.96 18.84
C TRP A 78 22.49 -5.68 18.83
N ALA A 79 21.39 -4.95 19.09
CA ALA A 79 20.05 -5.51 19.01
C ALA A 79 19.70 -5.96 17.58
N ALA A 80 20.16 -5.22 16.56
CA ALA A 80 20.00 -5.57 15.14
C ALA A 80 20.75 -6.86 14.74
N ARG A 81 21.79 -7.25 15.47
CA ARG A 81 22.63 -8.43 15.16
C ARG A 81 22.33 -9.66 16.02
N THR A 82 21.68 -9.49 17.16
CA THR A 82 21.41 -10.55 18.14
C THR A 82 20.14 -11.35 17.80
N PRO A 83 20.21 -12.68 17.62
CA PRO A 83 19.03 -13.53 17.43
C PRO A 83 18.02 -13.34 18.58
N GLY A 84 16.72 -13.23 18.25
CA GLY A 84 15.66 -12.88 19.20
C GLY A 84 15.41 -11.37 19.31
N LEU A 85 16.46 -10.56 19.48
CA LEU A 85 16.34 -9.09 19.54
C LEU A 85 16.14 -8.46 18.16
N LYS A 86 16.58 -9.11 17.08
CA LYS A 86 16.30 -8.69 15.69
C LYS A 86 14.82 -8.38 15.43
N LYS A 87 13.92 -9.20 15.96
CA LYS A 87 12.47 -9.00 15.81
C LYS A 87 11.99 -7.76 16.57
N ALA A 88 12.49 -7.56 17.78
CA ALA A 88 12.19 -6.38 18.58
C ALA A 88 12.76 -5.10 17.94
N HIS A 89 14.00 -5.14 17.45
CA HIS A 89 14.60 -4.06 16.65
C HIS A 89 13.71 -3.73 15.45
N SER A 90 13.40 -4.70 14.59
CA SER A 90 12.58 -4.49 13.39
C SER A 90 11.17 -3.99 13.72
N TYR A 91 10.60 -4.43 14.85
CA TYR A 91 9.32 -3.92 15.33
C TYR A 91 9.41 -2.44 15.72
N VAL A 92 10.37 -2.07 16.57
CA VAL A 92 10.55 -0.69 17.04
C VAL A 92 10.90 0.24 15.88
N GLU A 93 11.73 -0.22 14.94
CA GLU A 93 12.11 0.50 13.73
C GLU A 93 10.89 0.91 12.89
N GLN A 94 9.91 0.01 12.75
CA GLN A 94 8.68 0.29 12.01
C GLN A 94 7.68 1.09 12.85
N ALA A 95 7.54 0.74 14.12
CA ALA A 95 6.53 1.32 14.99
C ALA A 95 6.79 2.81 15.29
N ARG A 96 8.06 3.23 15.38
CA ARG A 96 8.46 4.64 15.57
C ARG A 96 8.09 5.54 14.39
N VAL A 97 7.93 4.98 13.19
CA VAL A 97 7.53 5.74 12.00
C VAL A 97 6.02 5.95 12.04
N GLY A 98 5.58 7.21 11.88
CA GLY A 98 4.17 7.57 11.83
C GLY A 98 3.50 7.17 10.50
N MET A 99 2.18 7.02 10.52
CA MET A 99 1.38 6.90 9.30
C MET A 99 1.21 8.27 8.63
N PRO A 100 1.19 8.34 7.28
CA PRO A 100 1.25 7.24 6.32
C PRO A 100 2.68 6.80 5.95
N ALA A 101 3.73 7.51 6.40
CA ALA A 101 5.11 7.26 5.99
C ALA A 101 5.58 5.83 6.25
N ARG A 102 5.06 5.18 7.30
CA ARG A 102 5.33 3.76 7.61
C ARG A 102 4.97 2.82 6.45
N LEU A 103 3.95 3.13 5.65
CA LEU A 103 3.57 2.34 4.46
C LEU A 103 4.63 2.39 3.35
N GLN A 104 5.52 3.39 3.38
CA GLN A 104 6.58 3.58 2.38
C GLN A 104 7.93 2.97 2.81
N MET A 105 8.02 2.33 3.98
CA MET A 105 9.28 1.77 4.47
C MET A 105 9.88 0.69 3.55
N TYR A 106 9.05 0.03 2.74
CA TYR A 106 9.48 -0.96 1.75
C TYR A 106 9.44 -0.41 0.31
N ASN A 107 9.32 0.90 0.13
CA ASN A 107 9.36 1.51 -1.19
C ASN A 107 10.78 1.35 -1.78
N LEU A 108 10.87 0.61 -2.90
CA LEU A 108 12.14 0.28 -3.52
C LEU A 108 12.94 1.52 -3.95
N LEU A 109 12.27 2.55 -4.47
CA LEU A 109 12.93 3.79 -4.91
C LEU A 109 13.57 4.51 -3.71
N LEU A 110 12.88 4.54 -2.56
CA LEU A 110 13.43 5.14 -1.34
C LEU A 110 14.56 4.29 -0.76
N HIS A 111 14.45 2.96 -0.86
CA HIS A 111 15.47 2.04 -0.35
C HIS A 111 16.77 2.09 -1.16
N LEU A 112 16.67 2.17 -2.50
CA LEU A 112 17.82 2.29 -3.38
C LEU A 112 18.48 3.67 -3.32
N GLY A 113 17.73 4.69 -2.88
CA GLY A 113 18.16 6.07 -2.92
C GLY A 113 17.70 6.75 -4.22
N VAL A 114 16.91 7.81 -4.07
CA VAL A 114 16.40 8.60 -5.21
C VAL A 114 17.53 9.10 -6.14
N PRO A 115 18.69 9.60 -5.62
CA PRO A 115 19.81 10.02 -6.47
C PRO A 115 20.53 8.89 -7.22
N ASP A 116 20.43 7.64 -6.74
CA ASP A 116 21.07 6.48 -7.36
C ASP A 116 20.22 5.91 -8.50
N VAL A 117 18.92 6.23 -8.53
CA VAL A 117 17.97 5.74 -9.53
C VAL A 117 17.63 6.80 -10.58
N LEU A 118 17.52 8.07 -10.19
CA LEU A 118 17.11 9.16 -11.07
C LEU A 118 18.30 10.02 -11.50
N THR A 119 18.25 10.58 -12.70
CA THR A 119 19.34 11.41 -13.22
C THR A 119 19.39 12.77 -12.51
N PRO A 120 20.58 13.39 -12.36
CA PRO A 120 20.69 14.72 -11.79
C PRO A 120 19.85 15.78 -12.51
N ALA A 121 19.72 15.68 -13.84
CA ALA A 121 18.88 16.59 -14.62
C ALA A 121 17.40 16.46 -14.23
N PHE A 122 16.87 15.23 -14.13
CA PHE A 122 15.49 15.00 -13.72
C PHE A 122 15.22 15.49 -12.29
N LEU A 123 16.18 15.29 -11.37
CA LEU A 123 16.05 15.73 -9.97
C LEU A 123 15.96 17.25 -9.80
N GLN A 124 16.47 18.02 -10.76
CA GLN A 124 16.33 19.49 -10.76
C GLN A 124 14.92 19.94 -11.17
N GLU A 125 14.16 19.08 -11.84
CA GLU A 125 12.82 19.40 -12.37
C GLU A 125 11.68 18.94 -11.46
N VAL A 126 11.96 18.13 -10.43
CA VAL A 126 10.93 17.50 -9.59
C VAL A 126 11.09 17.80 -8.10
N ASP A 127 9.98 17.94 -7.38
CA ASP A 127 9.95 17.92 -5.91
C ASP A 127 9.99 16.47 -5.41
N THR A 128 11.18 16.01 -5.00
CA THR A 128 11.35 14.65 -4.44
C THR A 128 10.55 14.42 -3.15
N GLN A 129 10.16 15.48 -2.44
CA GLN A 129 9.30 15.41 -1.26
C GLN A 129 7.81 15.54 -1.60
N GLY A 130 7.47 15.89 -2.84
CA GLY A 130 6.11 16.06 -3.32
C GLY A 130 5.22 14.84 -3.05
N PRO A 131 5.65 13.60 -3.37
CA PRO A 131 4.87 12.40 -3.08
C PRO A 131 4.55 12.22 -1.60
N ALA A 132 5.52 12.42 -0.71
CA ALA A 132 5.33 12.30 0.73
C ALA A 132 4.37 13.37 1.27
N LYS A 133 4.50 14.63 0.80
CA LYS A 133 3.58 15.72 1.15
C LYS A 133 2.15 15.42 0.70
N HIS A 134 1.99 14.91 -0.52
CA HIS A 134 0.68 14.54 -1.06
C HIS A 134 0.05 13.38 -0.27
N GLN A 135 0.83 12.34 0.04
CA GLN A 135 0.37 11.22 0.89
C GLN A 135 -0.05 11.70 2.28
N GLN A 136 0.73 12.60 2.89
CA GLN A 136 0.36 13.17 4.18
C GLN A 136 -0.91 14.01 4.09
N ALA A 137 -1.10 14.79 3.02
CA ALA A 137 -2.31 15.58 2.81
C ALA A 137 -3.56 14.70 2.66
N VAL A 138 -3.46 13.62 1.87
CA VAL A 138 -4.54 12.62 1.72
C VAL A 138 -4.84 11.94 3.06
N TRP A 139 -3.81 11.52 3.78
CA TRP A 139 -3.99 10.90 5.10
C TRP A 139 -4.72 11.84 6.07
N SER A 140 -4.32 13.11 6.12
CA SER A 140 -4.91 14.11 7.00
C SER A 140 -6.31 14.56 6.57
N SER A 141 -6.72 14.34 5.31
CA SER A 141 -8.06 14.70 4.84
C SER A 141 -9.11 13.64 5.18
N ILE A 142 -8.70 12.46 5.63
CA ILE A 142 -9.61 11.39 6.04
C ILE A 142 -10.29 11.82 7.35
N GLY A 143 -11.63 11.77 7.36
CA GLY A 143 -12.42 12.13 8.53
C GLY A 143 -12.18 11.20 9.74
N PRO A 144 -12.81 11.50 10.89
CA PRO A 144 -12.67 10.69 12.09
C PRO A 144 -13.04 9.22 11.83
N ALA A 145 -12.08 8.33 11.99
CA ALA A 145 -12.20 6.90 11.79
C ALA A 145 -11.21 6.16 12.69
N SER A 146 -11.38 4.84 12.82
CA SER A 146 -10.36 3.99 13.42
C SER A 146 -9.10 3.94 12.56
N GLU A 147 -7.95 3.59 13.16
CA GLU A 147 -6.68 3.43 12.43
C GLU A 147 -6.81 2.47 11.24
N LEU A 148 -7.60 1.39 11.39
CA LEU A 148 -7.88 0.46 10.32
C LEU A 148 -8.61 1.14 9.16
N ASN A 149 -9.74 1.79 9.41
CA ASN A 149 -10.52 2.44 8.35
C ASN A 149 -9.80 3.65 7.74
N THR A 150 -8.97 4.37 8.50
CA THR A 150 -8.07 5.40 7.95
C THR A 150 -7.06 4.77 7.00
N THR A 151 -6.47 3.64 7.36
CA THR A 151 -5.52 2.92 6.49
C THR A 151 -6.21 2.40 5.22
N LEU A 152 -7.41 1.82 5.34
CA LEU A 152 -8.19 1.34 4.19
C LEU A 152 -8.55 2.50 3.25
N ALA A 153 -9.05 3.62 3.78
CA ALA A 153 -9.38 4.80 2.98
C ALA A 153 -8.15 5.39 2.27
N PHE A 154 -6.98 5.38 2.92
CA PHE A 154 -5.73 5.75 2.27
C PHE A 154 -5.37 4.79 1.11
N ASP A 155 -5.56 3.48 1.32
CA ASP A 155 -5.31 2.47 0.30
C ASP A 155 -6.32 2.54 -0.86
N TRP A 156 -7.54 3.04 -0.66
CA TRP A 156 -8.47 3.32 -1.76
C TRP A 156 -7.88 4.30 -2.76
N ARG A 157 -7.13 5.31 -2.27
CA ARG A 157 -6.41 6.24 -3.12
C ARG A 157 -5.20 5.56 -3.76
N TYR A 158 -4.22 5.13 -2.97
CA TYR A 158 -2.89 4.80 -3.51
C TYR A 158 -2.72 3.35 -3.97
N THR A 159 -3.39 2.41 -3.32
CA THR A 159 -3.31 0.99 -3.71
C THR A 159 -4.32 0.71 -4.81
N LEU A 160 -5.60 0.99 -4.56
CA LEU A 160 -6.68 0.69 -5.49
C LEU A 160 -6.72 1.65 -6.68
N GLY A 161 -6.88 2.95 -6.42
CA GLY A 161 -7.09 3.96 -7.46
C GLY A 161 -5.87 4.22 -8.36
N GLU A 162 -4.68 4.24 -7.77
CA GLU A 162 -3.45 4.61 -8.48
C GLU A 162 -2.63 3.40 -8.97
N SER A 163 -2.87 2.18 -8.45
CA SER A 163 -2.12 0.98 -8.84
C SER A 163 -3.00 -0.14 -9.39
N ASP A 164 -3.88 -0.70 -8.58
CA ASP A 164 -4.55 -1.96 -8.93
C ASP A 164 -5.58 -1.81 -10.04
N LEU A 165 -6.41 -0.77 -10.00
CA LEU A 165 -7.39 -0.54 -11.06
C LEU A 165 -6.74 -0.21 -12.40
N PRO A 166 -5.78 0.73 -12.50
CA PRO A 166 -5.05 0.95 -13.76
C PRO A 166 -4.37 -0.33 -14.27
N LYS A 167 -3.69 -1.08 -13.39
CA LYS A 167 -3.05 -2.36 -13.74
C LYS A 167 -4.04 -3.29 -14.44
N VAL A 168 -5.18 -3.58 -13.83
CA VAL A 168 -6.14 -4.54 -14.38
C VAL A 168 -6.82 -3.99 -15.63
N ARG A 169 -7.23 -2.72 -15.62
CA ARG A 169 -7.91 -2.10 -16.76
C ARG A 169 -7.04 -2.08 -18.01
N GLU A 170 -5.80 -1.62 -17.89
CA GLU A 170 -4.90 -1.53 -19.03
C GLU A 170 -4.47 -2.92 -19.52
N THR A 171 -4.21 -3.87 -18.62
CA THR A 171 -3.80 -5.22 -19.05
C THR A 171 -4.92 -6.00 -19.73
N THR A 172 -6.17 -5.86 -19.26
CA THR A 172 -7.34 -6.47 -19.90
C THR A 172 -7.69 -5.80 -21.23
N SER A 173 -7.61 -4.46 -21.28
CA SER A 173 -7.75 -3.66 -22.51
C SER A 173 -6.76 -4.09 -23.58
N LEU A 174 -5.47 -4.20 -23.23
CA LEU A 174 -4.41 -4.67 -24.12
C LEU A 174 -4.67 -6.07 -24.68
N ALA A 175 -5.31 -6.94 -23.88
CA ALA A 175 -5.70 -8.29 -24.28
C ALA A 175 -7.03 -8.34 -25.07
N GLY A 176 -7.72 -7.21 -25.25
CA GLY A 176 -9.01 -7.14 -25.94
C GLY A 176 -10.16 -7.77 -25.17
N VAL A 177 -10.11 -7.72 -23.83
CA VAL A 177 -11.13 -8.24 -22.90
C VAL A 177 -11.65 -7.11 -22.03
N SER A 178 -12.97 -7.03 -21.82
CA SER A 178 -13.55 -6.07 -20.89
C SER A 178 -13.43 -6.54 -19.44
N VAL A 179 -13.35 -5.63 -18.47
CA VAL A 179 -13.29 -5.97 -17.04
C VAL A 179 -14.40 -5.26 -16.26
N GLY A 180 -14.91 -5.93 -15.22
CA GLY A 180 -15.75 -5.33 -14.18
C GLY A 180 -15.16 -5.57 -12.79
N PHE A 181 -15.54 -4.74 -11.82
CA PHE A 181 -15.04 -4.79 -10.44
C PHE A 181 -16.22 -4.91 -9.47
N PRO A 182 -16.80 -6.11 -9.28
CA PRO A 182 -18.02 -6.28 -8.47
C PRO A 182 -17.88 -5.79 -7.03
N MET A 183 -16.68 -5.91 -6.44
CA MET A 183 -16.44 -5.45 -5.07
C MET A 183 -16.63 -3.94 -4.90
N LEU A 184 -16.50 -3.16 -5.98
CA LEU A 184 -16.66 -1.71 -5.97
C LEU A 184 -18.12 -1.26 -6.21
N ASP A 185 -19.07 -2.19 -6.15
CA ASP A 185 -20.48 -1.85 -6.16
C ASP A 185 -20.83 -0.97 -4.94
N ASN A 186 -21.70 0.03 -5.15
CA ASN A 186 -22.09 0.97 -4.10
C ASN A 186 -22.69 0.26 -2.88
N GLY A 187 -23.46 -0.82 -3.06
CA GLY A 187 -24.05 -1.58 -1.96
C GLY A 187 -23.00 -2.28 -1.10
N LEU A 188 -21.93 -2.81 -1.71
CA LEU A 188 -20.82 -3.41 -1.00
C LEU A 188 -19.94 -2.36 -0.31
N LEU A 189 -19.72 -1.22 -0.96
CA LEU A 189 -19.03 -0.08 -0.36
C LEU A 189 -19.79 0.43 0.88
N ASP A 190 -21.08 0.70 0.75
CA ASP A 190 -21.94 1.17 1.84
C ASP A 190 -22.03 0.16 3.00
N PHE A 191 -21.99 -1.13 2.67
CA PHE A 191 -21.92 -2.18 3.69
C PHE A 191 -20.57 -2.16 4.42
N SER A 192 -19.44 -2.10 3.69
CA SER A 192 -18.10 -2.01 4.28
C SER A 192 -17.95 -0.81 5.22
N LEU A 193 -18.48 0.36 4.84
CA LEU A 193 -18.39 1.58 5.65
C LEU A 193 -19.10 1.48 7.00
N ARG A 194 -20.11 0.62 7.12
CA ARG A 194 -20.88 0.40 8.37
C ARG A 194 -20.34 -0.76 9.20
N LEU A 195 -19.41 -1.54 8.66
CA LEU A 195 -18.93 -2.75 9.29
C LEU A 195 -17.95 -2.42 10.43
N PRO A 196 -18.15 -2.95 11.66
CA PRO A 196 -17.20 -2.75 12.75
C PRO A 196 -15.82 -3.36 12.43
N ASP A 197 -14.77 -2.77 12.98
CA ASP A 197 -13.38 -3.18 12.71
C ASP A 197 -13.12 -4.67 12.97
N ASP A 198 -13.67 -5.24 14.04
CA ASP A 198 -13.44 -6.64 14.41
C ASP A 198 -14.06 -7.65 13.42
N PHE A 199 -14.95 -7.20 12.53
CA PHE A 199 -15.44 -8.01 11.41
C PHE A 199 -14.53 -7.92 10.18
N LYS A 200 -13.78 -6.82 10.03
CA LYS A 200 -12.78 -6.64 8.96
C LYS A 200 -11.47 -7.32 9.31
N LEU A 201 -11.04 -7.20 10.57
CA LEU A 201 -9.74 -7.64 11.03
C LEU A 201 -9.84 -8.25 12.44
N LYS A 202 -9.58 -9.56 12.53
CA LYS A 202 -9.49 -10.28 13.81
C LYS A 202 -8.13 -10.13 14.46
#